data_AF-A0A928MQI9-F1
#
_entry.id   AF-A0A928MQI9-F1
#
_cell.length_a   1.000
_cell.length_b   1.000
_cell.length_c   1.000
_cell.angle_alpha   90.00
_cell.angle_beta   90.00
_cell.angle_gamma   90.00
#
_symmetry.space_group_name_H-M   'P 1'
#
loop_
_entity.id
_entity.type
_entity.pdbx_description
1 polymer ?
#
loop_
_entity_poly.entity_id
_entity_poly.type
_entity_poly.pdbx_seq_one_letter_code
_entity_poly.pdbx_strand_id
1 'polypeptide(L)'
;GYEVSSFAANADAQSALITGKVDAWVIDDLTAAEMVAAYNEEYPGALVILSEAMTTEPYAFAFQLGNDDLVAEINTILGKLVADGTVKGIFDKFNAPYTSPIA
;
A
#
# COMPACT_ATOMS: atom_id res chain seq x y z
N GLY A 1 11.02 -24.43 -4.30
CA GLY A 1 11.32 -23.16 -5.01
C GLY A 1 10.01 -22.56 -5.47
N TYR A 2 9.99 -21.28 -5.83
CA TYR A 2 8.80 -20.61 -6.37
C TYR A 2 9.07 -20.15 -7.81
N GLU A 3 8.01 -20.04 -8.61
CA GLU A 3 8.06 -19.43 -9.95
C GLU A 3 7.43 -18.04 -9.87
N VAL A 4 8.10 -17.03 -10.45
CA VAL A 4 7.61 -15.65 -10.44
C VAL A 4 6.94 -15.34 -11.77
N SER A 5 5.66 -14.97 -11.71
CA SER A 5 4.93 -14.40 -12.84
C SER A 5 4.81 -12.89 -12.69
N SER A 6 5.25 -12.13 -13.69
CA SER A 6 5.09 -10.67 -13.74
C SER A 6 3.81 -10.29 -14.48
N PHE A 7 3.06 -9.35 -13.92
CA PHE A 7 1.84 -8.80 -14.52
C PHE A 7 1.99 -7.30 -14.74
N ALA A 8 1.29 -6.75 -15.74
CA ALA A 8 1.35 -5.33 -16.05
C ALA A 8 0.54 -4.49 -15.05
N ALA A 9 -0.55 -5.04 -14.53
CA ALA A 9 -1.41 -4.38 -13.54
C ALA A 9 -1.83 -5.33 -12.42
N ASN A 10 -2.15 -4.75 -11.26
CA ASN A 10 -2.65 -5.48 -10.09
C ASN A 10 -3.96 -6.24 -10.36
N ALA A 11 -4.82 -5.72 -11.25
CA ALA A 11 -6.05 -6.41 -11.67
C ALA A 11 -5.76 -7.72 -12.42
N ASP A 12 -4.67 -7.77 -13.21
CA ASP A 12 -4.26 -8.99 -13.91
C ASP A 12 -3.74 -10.04 -12.93
N ALA A 13 -2.96 -9.60 -11.93
CA ALA A 13 -2.45 -10.47 -10.87
C ALA A 13 -3.58 -11.03 -9.98
N GLN A 14 -4.54 -10.19 -9.60
CA GLN A 14 -5.75 -10.62 -8.90
C GLN A 14 -6.52 -11.68 -9.69
N SER A 15 -6.74 -11.44 -10.99
CA SER A 15 -7.42 -12.41 -11.87
C SER A 15 -6.65 -13.73 -11.99
N ALA A 16 -5.32 -13.67 -12.07
CA ALA A 16 -4.46 -14.85 -12.08
C ALA A 16 -4.56 -15.64 -10.77
N LEU A 17 -4.66 -14.98 -9.63
CA LEU A 17 -4.86 -15.61 -8.33
C LEU A 17 -6.24 -16.30 -8.25
N ILE A 18 -7.31 -15.58 -8.59
CA ILE A 18 -8.69 -16.10 -8.57
C ILE A 18 -8.85 -17.31 -9.49
N THR A 19 -8.18 -17.32 -10.64
CA THR A 19 -8.23 -18.43 -11.60
C THR A 19 -7.29 -19.59 -11.27
N GLY A 20 -6.50 -19.48 -10.20
CA GLY A 20 -5.53 -20.50 -9.78
C GLY A 20 -4.30 -20.60 -10.70
N LYS A 21 -4.04 -19.58 -11.51
CA LYS A 21 -2.82 -19.49 -12.34
C LYS A 21 -1.59 -19.20 -11.49
N VAL A 22 -1.76 -18.51 -10.36
CA VAL A 22 -0.73 -18.31 -9.33
C VAL A 22 -1.30 -18.67 -7.97
N ASP A 23 -0.45 -19.16 -7.06
CA ASP A 23 -0.87 -19.56 -5.70
C ASP A 23 -0.88 -18.38 -4.72
N ALA A 24 -0.11 -17.32 -5.00
CA ALA A 24 0.02 -16.15 -4.17
C ALA A 24 0.30 -14.91 -5.03
N TRP A 25 -0.09 -13.75 -4.50
CA TRP A 25 0.14 -12.46 -5.11
C TRP A 25 0.84 -11.54 -4.09
N VAL A 26 2.06 -11.12 -4.45
CA VAL A 26 2.83 -10.15 -3.67
C VAL A 26 2.43 -8.74 -4.11
N ILE A 27 2.00 -7.93 -3.14
CA ILE A 27 1.46 -6.58 -3.37
C ILE A 27 1.62 -5.75 -2.09
N ASP A 28 1.73 -4.45 -2.26
CA ASP A 28 1.66 -3.44 -1.21
C ASP A 28 0.39 -3.56 -0.34
N ASP A 29 0.53 -3.49 0.98
CA ASP A 29 -0.54 -3.67 1.96
C ASP A 29 -1.77 -2.78 1.71
N LEU A 30 -1.56 -1.50 1.40
CA LEU A 30 -2.66 -0.54 1.16
C LEU A 30 -3.46 -0.90 -0.08
N THR A 31 -2.75 -1.26 -1.17
CA THR A 31 -3.39 -1.67 -2.41
C THR A 31 -4.10 -3.01 -2.23
N ALA A 32 -3.51 -3.93 -1.45
CA ALA A 32 -4.13 -5.20 -1.10
C ALA A 32 -5.43 -4.98 -0.32
N ALA A 33 -5.40 -4.12 0.70
CA ALA A 33 -6.56 -3.82 1.53
C ALA A 33 -7.74 -3.30 0.71
N GLU A 34 -7.50 -2.38 -0.22
CA GLU A 34 -8.54 -1.84 -1.11
C GLU A 34 -9.08 -2.92 -2.06
N MET A 35 -8.21 -3.62 -2.79
CA MET A 35 -8.63 -4.56 -3.83
C MET A 35 -9.29 -5.82 -3.26
N VAL A 36 -8.79 -6.32 -2.13
CA VAL A 36 -9.38 -7.46 -1.40
C VAL A 36 -10.73 -7.08 -0.81
N ALA A 37 -10.86 -5.90 -0.20
CA ALA A 37 -12.14 -5.42 0.31
C ALA A 37 -13.18 -5.32 -0.82
N ALA A 38 -12.84 -4.64 -1.91
CA ALA A 38 -13.73 -4.47 -3.06
C ALA A 38 -14.17 -5.82 -3.68
N TYR A 39 -13.25 -6.78 -3.82
CA TYR A 39 -13.61 -8.09 -4.34
C TYR A 39 -14.47 -8.90 -3.37
N ASN A 40 -14.14 -8.85 -2.07
CA ASN A 40 -14.87 -9.58 -1.04
C ASN A 40 -16.26 -8.99 -0.75
N GLU A 41 -16.58 -7.77 -1.20
CA GLU A 41 -17.95 -7.25 -1.19
C GLU A 41 -18.90 -8.14 -2.02
N GLU A 42 -18.45 -8.62 -3.17
CA GLU A 42 -19.21 -9.53 -4.03
C GLU A 42 -18.95 -11.01 -3.71
N TYR A 43 -17.72 -11.36 -3.30
CA TYR A 43 -17.29 -12.73 -3.02
C TYR A 43 -16.73 -12.87 -1.58
N PRO A 44 -17.59 -12.90 -0.54
CA PRO A 44 -17.15 -12.85 0.85
C PRO A 44 -16.11 -13.92 1.21
N GLY A 45 -14.93 -13.47 1.62
CA GLY A 45 -13.83 -14.33 2.09
C GLY A 45 -13.08 -15.07 0.99
N ALA A 46 -13.29 -14.72 -0.29
CA ALA A 46 -12.59 -15.36 -1.41
C ALA A 46 -11.10 -15.01 -1.45
N LEU A 47 -10.73 -13.79 -1.05
CA LEU A 47 -9.34 -13.36 -0.92
C LEU A 47 -8.99 -13.08 0.55
N VAL A 48 -7.79 -13.50 0.95
CA VAL A 48 -7.24 -13.28 2.30
C VAL A 48 -5.87 -12.62 2.20
N ILE A 49 -5.67 -11.57 2.99
CA ILE A 49 -4.36 -10.96 3.19
C ILE A 49 -3.69 -11.71 4.34
N LEU A 50 -2.48 -12.23 4.10
CA LEU A 50 -1.71 -12.91 5.15
C LEU A 50 -1.20 -11.87 6.16
N SER A 51 -1.20 -12.23 7.44
CA SER A 51 -0.77 -11.33 8.52
C SER A 51 0.74 -11.10 8.58
N GLU A 52 1.52 -11.94 7.89
CA GLU A 52 2.97 -11.83 7.82
C GLU A 52 3.37 -10.98 6.62
N ALA A 53 3.86 -9.76 6.89
CA ALA A 53 4.44 -8.91 5.87
C ALA A 53 5.77 -9.50 5.39
N MET A 54 5.96 -9.57 4.07
CA MET A 54 7.25 -10.00 3.51
C MET A 54 8.35 -8.95 3.74
N THR A 55 7.99 -7.68 3.68
CA THR A 55 8.86 -6.52 3.89
C THR A 55 8.08 -5.42 4.58
N THR A 56 8.78 -4.51 5.26
CA THR A 56 8.19 -3.26 5.78
C THR A 56 8.87 -2.11 5.06
N GLU A 57 8.12 -1.40 4.24
CA GLU A 57 8.66 -0.38 3.34
C GLU A 57 8.04 0.98 3.66
N PRO A 58 8.83 1.97 4.15
CA PRO A 58 8.30 3.31 4.36
C PRO A 58 8.05 3.99 3.01
N TYR A 59 6.84 4.51 2.83
CA TYR A 59 6.49 5.31 1.66
C TYR A 59 7.06 6.72 1.77
N ALA A 60 7.57 7.24 0.65
CA ALA A 60 8.13 8.57 0.56
C ALA A 60 7.81 9.22 -0.80
N PHE A 61 7.83 10.54 -0.84
CA PHE A 61 7.77 11.29 -2.10
C PHE A 61 9.14 11.28 -2.77
N ALA A 62 9.19 10.84 -4.02
CA ALA A 62 10.39 10.95 -4.84
C ALA A 62 10.49 12.35 -5.45
N PHE A 63 11.66 12.96 -5.35
CA PHE A 63 11.98 14.26 -5.96
C PHE A 63 13.16 14.10 -6.92
N GLN A 64 13.31 15.07 -7.82
CA GLN A 64 14.50 15.15 -8.66
C GLN A 64 15.75 15.32 -7.78
N LEU A 65 16.80 14.54 -8.07
CA LEU A 65 18.07 14.61 -7.35
C LEU A 65 18.65 16.03 -7.41
N GLY A 66 19.01 16.57 -6.23
CA GLY A 66 19.56 17.92 -6.08
C GLY A 66 18.53 19.01 -5.74
N ASN A 67 17.23 18.69 -5.67
CA ASN A 67 16.19 19.64 -5.24
C ASN A 67 16.02 19.69 -3.71
N ASP A 68 17.12 19.89 -2.98
CA ASP A 68 17.15 19.77 -1.51
C ASP A 68 16.25 20.81 -0.82
N ASP A 69 16.14 22.02 -1.36
CA ASP A 69 15.25 23.08 -0.84
C ASP A 69 13.77 22.67 -0.88
N LEU A 70 13.33 22.08 -1.99
CA LEU A 70 11.95 21.58 -2.13
C LEU A 70 11.70 20.41 -1.18
N VAL A 71 12.65 19.50 -1.05
CA VAL A 71 12.56 18.38 -0.10
C VAL A 71 12.41 18.90 1.32
N ALA A 72 13.20 19.91 1.72
CA ALA A 72 13.13 20.51 3.05
C ALA A 72 11.79 21.21 3.31
N GLU A 73 11.27 21.95 2.33
CA GLU A 73 9.96 22.60 2.42
C GLU A 73 8.83 21.58 2.60
N ILE A 74 8.79 20.54 1.75
CA ILE A 74 7.77 19.49 1.82
C ILE A 74 7.84 18.75 3.16
N ASN A 75 9.05 18.38 3.62
CA ASN A 75 9.21 17.71 4.91
C ASN A 75 8.74 18.57 6.09
N THR A 76 8.96 19.89 6.02
CA THR A 76 8.46 20.84 7.04
C THR A 76 6.94 20.88 7.08
N ILE A 77 6.29 20.89 5.90
CA ILE A 77 4.82 20.88 5.81
C ILE A 77 4.25 19.54 6.29
N LEU A 78 4.81 18.43 5.81
CA LEU A 78 4.38 17.08 6.23
C LEU A 78 4.54 16.89 7.73
N GLY A 79 5.64 17.36 8.33
CA GLY A 79 5.82 17.30 9.78
C GLY A 79 4.69 18.00 10.56
N LYS A 80 4.23 19.17 10.09
CA LYS A 80 3.09 19.88 10.69
C LYS A 80 1.79 19.09 10.55
N LEU A 81 1.51 18.54 9.36
CA LEU A 81 0.30 17.76 9.07
C LEU A 81 0.26 16.41 9.80
N VAL A 82 1.42 15.84 10.10
CA VAL A 82 1.52 14.65 10.96
C VAL A 82 1.26 15.05 12.42
N ALA A 83 1.90 16.12 12.91
CA ALA A 83 1.76 16.58 14.29
C ALA A 83 0.34 17.03 14.65
N ASP A 84 -0.39 17.65 13.72
CA ASP A 84 -1.77 18.10 13.94
C ASP A 84 -2.83 17.00 13.69
N GLY A 85 -2.40 15.80 13.25
CA GLY A 85 -3.27 14.65 13.02
C GLY A 85 -3.97 14.64 11.66
N THR A 86 -3.74 15.62 10.79
CA THR A 86 -4.34 15.67 9.45
C THR A 86 -3.98 14.43 8.63
N VAL A 87 -2.71 14.01 8.65
CA VAL A 87 -2.28 12.80 7.92
C VAL A 87 -3.01 11.57 8.45
N LYS A 88 -3.09 11.39 9.76
CA LYS A 88 -3.85 10.27 10.35
C LYS A 88 -5.32 10.30 9.90
N GLY A 89 -5.95 11.47 9.90
CA GLY A 89 -7.34 11.63 9.44
C GLY A 89 -7.55 11.25 7.96
N ILE A 90 -6.54 11.45 7.10
CA ILE A 90 -6.58 10.98 5.72
C ILE A 90 -6.59 9.45 5.67
N PHE A 91 -5.70 8.78 6.41
CA PHE A 91 -5.68 7.31 6.46
C PHE A 91 -6.98 6.74 7.00
N ASP A 92 -7.51 7.33 8.08
CA ASP A 92 -8.81 6.92 8.67
C ASP A 92 -9.95 7.04 7.64
N LYS A 93 -9.98 8.12 6.85
CA LYS A 93 -11.01 8.36 5.81
C LYS A 93 -11.01 7.27 4.72
N PHE A 94 -9.84 6.69 4.42
CA PHE A 94 -9.70 5.66 3.40
C PHE A 94 -9.59 4.25 4.00
N ASN A 95 -9.90 4.08 5.29
CA ASN A 95 -9.79 2.80 5.99
C ASN A 95 -8.40 2.14 5.85
N ALA A 96 -7.36 2.97 5.69
CA ALA A 96 -5.99 2.54 5.50
C ALA A 96 -5.26 2.36 6.84
N PRO A 97 -4.45 1.30 7.03
CA PRO A 97 -3.59 1.17 8.19
C PRO A 97 -2.62 2.35 8.29
N TYR A 98 -2.55 2.98 9.47
CA TYR A 98 -1.68 4.12 9.74
C TYR A 98 -0.61 3.77 10.76
N THR A 99 0.65 4.00 10.39
CA THR A 99 1.81 3.99 11.29
C THR A 99 2.45 5.38 11.24
N SER A 100 2.61 6.02 12.39
CA SER A 100 3.26 7.33 12.46
C SER A 100 4.72 7.22 11.99
N PRO A 101 5.19 8.08 11.07
CA PRO A 101 6.60 8.14 10.69
C PRO A 101 7.47 8.82 11.75
N ILE A 102 6.85 9.47 12.74
CA ILE A 102 7.52 10.13 13.87
C ILE A 102 7.25 9.26 15.10
N ALA A 103 8.31 8.65 15.64
CA ALA A 103 8.27 7.89 16.90
C ALA A 103 8.27 8.83 18.12
#